data_AF-A0A941SQY6-F1
#
_entry.id   AF-A0A941SQY6-F1
#
_cell.length_a   1.000
_cell.length_b   1.000
_cell.length_c   1.000
_cell.angle_alpha   90.00
_cell.angle_beta   90.00
_cell.angle_gamma   90.00
#
_symmetry.space_group_name_H-M   'P 1'
#
loop_
_entity.id
_entity.type
_entity.pdbx_description
1 polymer ?
#
loop_
_entity_poly.entity_id
_entity_poly.type
_entity_poly.pdbx_seq_one_letter_code
_entity_poly.pdbx_strand_id
1 'polypeptide(L)'
;MAAASDALAQDATPTPTPAPQTAPGPAAHAPARAQAPSSRTPAQRPASSARQQAAAPQTALAPIQRIVVQGNQRIEPATVISYLLIHPGDTFDPVRVDLSLKTLFATGLFADVQIEQRGTDLVVSVIENPIINRVIFEGLHTLKEDNLEDEVQARPRSVFTPARAQADVQRIIELHRRSGHFAAQVTPQVRELDQNRVDLIFEVDEGPTTGVRDISFTGNRVFSDRTLRDAIVTRRSSWWNFFQDNDNYDPDRLEYDRE
;
A
#
# COMPACT_ATOMS: atom_id res chain seq x y z
N MET A 1 26.96 28.00 51.27
CA MET A 1 27.65 26.72 51.53
C MET A 1 27.13 25.76 50.46
N ALA A 2 27.85 25.52 49.35
CA ALA A 2 28.95 24.55 49.23
C ALA A 2 28.44 23.12 49.51
N ALA A 3 28.63 22.07 48.71
CA ALA A 3 29.38 21.76 47.49
C ALA A 3 28.79 20.40 46.97
N ALA A 4 28.66 20.16 45.67
CA ALA A 4 29.58 19.41 44.77
C ALA A 4 29.31 17.89 44.63
N SER A 5 29.54 17.43 43.39
CA SER A 5 29.91 16.07 42.93
C SER A 5 28.80 15.00 42.89
N ASP A 6 28.70 14.08 41.93
CA ASP A 6 29.67 13.61 40.94
C ASP A 6 28.96 12.91 39.76
N ALA A 7 29.66 12.84 38.64
CA ALA A 7 29.24 12.27 37.36
C ALA A 7 29.55 10.76 37.26
N LEU A 8 28.78 10.03 36.45
CA LEU A 8 29.24 8.77 35.85
C LEU A 8 28.66 8.63 34.44
N ALA A 9 29.54 8.85 33.47
CA ALA A 9 29.36 8.59 32.06
C ALA A 9 29.33 7.07 31.79
N GLN A 10 28.44 6.64 30.90
CA GLN A 10 28.47 5.31 30.30
C GLN A 10 28.97 5.45 28.87
N ASP A 11 30.15 4.88 28.63
CA ASP A 11 30.88 4.87 27.37
C ASP A 11 30.29 3.78 26.46
N ALA A 12 29.74 4.20 25.31
CA ALA A 12 29.14 3.32 24.32
C ALA A 12 30.21 2.87 23.31
N THR A 13 30.42 1.56 23.23
CA THR A 13 31.29 0.92 22.24
C THR A 13 30.66 0.97 20.83
N PRO A 14 31.40 1.36 19.77
CA PRO A 14 30.90 1.28 18.40
C PRO A 14 31.14 -0.12 17.79
N THR A 15 30.07 -0.70 17.24
CA THR A 15 30.08 -1.92 16.42
C THR A 15 30.69 -1.65 15.04
N PRO A 16 31.58 -2.52 14.52
CA PRO A 16 32.18 -2.31 13.20
C PRO A 16 31.28 -2.79 12.04
N THR A 17 31.17 -1.91 11.04
CA THR A 17 30.61 -2.13 9.69
C THR A 17 31.33 -3.24 8.93
N PRO A 18 30.64 -4.19 8.27
CA PRO A 18 31.28 -5.12 7.35
C PRO A 18 31.48 -4.51 5.94
N ALA A 19 32.69 -4.69 5.41
CA ALA A 19 33.12 -4.29 4.07
C ALA A 19 32.51 -5.17 2.95
N PRO A 20 32.40 -4.66 1.71
CA PRO A 20 31.86 -5.42 0.59
C PRO A 20 32.87 -6.45 0.05
N GLN A 21 32.38 -7.66 -0.24
CA GLN A 21 33.14 -8.74 -0.85
C GLN A 21 33.23 -8.54 -2.37
N THR A 22 34.45 -8.51 -2.88
CA THR A 22 34.82 -8.42 -4.29
C THR A 22 34.70 -9.79 -4.97
N ALA A 23 33.92 -9.88 -6.05
CA ALA A 23 33.86 -11.07 -6.91
C ALA A 23 35.11 -11.17 -7.81
N PRO A 24 35.65 -12.37 -8.08
CA PRO A 24 36.74 -12.56 -9.04
C PRO A 24 36.21 -12.70 -10.47
N GLY A 25 36.99 -12.16 -11.43
CA GLY A 25 36.65 -12.05 -12.85
C GLY A 25 36.82 -13.34 -13.68
N PRO A 26 36.54 -13.27 -15.00
CA PRO A 26 36.64 -14.40 -15.90
C PRO A 26 38.03 -14.50 -16.54
N ALA A 27 38.61 -15.70 -16.55
CA ALA A 27 39.83 -16.01 -17.30
C ALA A 27 39.48 -16.77 -18.58
N ALA A 28 39.99 -16.25 -19.69
CA ALA A 28 39.94 -16.81 -21.04
C ALA A 28 40.92 -17.98 -21.22
N HIS A 29 40.62 -18.93 -22.12
CA HIS A 29 41.62 -19.64 -22.94
C HIS A 29 40.97 -20.29 -24.18
N ALA A 30 41.51 -19.94 -25.36
CA ALA A 30 41.38 -20.63 -26.65
C ALA A 30 42.53 -21.68 -26.81
N PRO A 31 42.84 -22.30 -27.98
CA PRO A 31 42.04 -22.77 -29.13
C PRO A 31 42.34 -24.25 -29.54
N ALA A 32 41.54 -24.76 -30.49
CA ALA A 32 41.84 -25.66 -31.62
C ALA A 32 42.67 -26.97 -31.45
N ARG A 33 42.06 -28.09 -31.88
CA ARG A 33 42.74 -29.06 -32.77
C ARG A 33 41.73 -29.90 -33.57
N ALA A 34 41.94 -29.90 -34.88
CA ALA A 34 41.21 -30.68 -35.87
C ALA A 34 41.62 -32.17 -35.86
N GLN A 35 40.70 -33.04 -36.27
CA GLN A 35 40.99 -34.20 -37.12
C GLN A 35 39.68 -34.77 -37.70
N ALA A 36 39.66 -34.94 -39.01
CA ALA A 36 38.64 -35.65 -39.80
C ALA A 36 38.65 -37.17 -39.46
N PRO A 37 37.68 -38.00 -39.93
CA PRO A 37 37.72 -38.42 -41.33
C PRO A 37 36.37 -38.87 -41.97
N SER A 38 36.46 -39.09 -43.29
CA SER A 38 35.78 -40.14 -44.07
C SER A 38 34.31 -39.99 -44.49
N SER A 39 34.20 -39.83 -45.81
CA SER A 39 33.07 -40.14 -46.68
C SER A 39 32.59 -41.60 -46.60
N ARG A 40 31.27 -41.82 -46.75
CA ARG A 40 30.65 -42.94 -47.49
C ARG A 40 29.14 -42.67 -47.70
N THR A 41 28.75 -42.68 -48.97
CA THR A 41 27.38 -42.54 -49.51
C THR A 41 26.58 -43.86 -49.38
N PRO A 42 25.30 -43.98 -49.84
CA PRO A 42 24.17 -44.43 -49.02
C PRO A 42 23.70 -45.86 -49.37
N ALA A 43 23.06 -46.55 -48.43
CA ALA A 43 22.38 -47.80 -48.72
C ALA A 43 20.94 -47.76 -48.18
N GLN A 44 19.98 -47.73 -49.11
CA GLN A 44 18.56 -47.93 -48.86
C GLN A 44 18.26 -49.36 -48.40
N ARG A 45 17.33 -49.50 -47.44
CA ARG A 45 16.22 -50.49 -47.34
C ARG A 45 15.57 -50.41 -45.95
N PRO A 46 14.37 -50.95 -45.75
CA PRO A 46 13.06 -50.54 -46.27
C PRO A 46 12.15 -50.07 -45.12
N ALA A 47 10.90 -49.77 -45.45
CA ALA A 47 9.85 -49.26 -44.59
C ALA A 47 9.52 -50.12 -43.34
N SER A 48 8.79 -49.45 -42.43
CA SER A 48 7.79 -50.03 -41.52
C SER A 48 8.26 -50.46 -40.13
N SER A 49 8.27 -49.48 -39.21
CA SER A 49 7.59 -49.60 -37.91
C SER A 49 7.54 -48.22 -37.28
N ALA A 50 6.61 -47.38 -37.76
CA ALA A 50 6.07 -46.31 -36.94
C ALA A 50 5.38 -46.98 -35.74
N ARG A 51 6.15 -47.23 -34.67
CA ARG A 51 5.54 -47.35 -33.34
C ARG A 51 4.91 -45.98 -33.10
N GLN A 52 3.61 -45.94 -33.29
CA GLN A 52 2.73 -44.92 -32.71
C GLN A 52 3.23 -44.71 -31.28
N GLN A 53 3.91 -43.58 -31.07
CA GLN A 53 3.91 -42.93 -29.78
C GLN A 53 2.44 -42.62 -29.54
N ALA A 54 1.77 -43.50 -28.81
CA ALA A 54 0.50 -43.19 -28.20
C ALA A 54 0.75 -41.91 -27.40
N ALA A 55 0.23 -40.80 -27.92
CA ALA A 55 0.07 -39.60 -27.13
C ALA A 55 -0.63 -40.06 -25.84
N ALA A 56 0.05 -39.93 -24.70
CA ALA A 56 -0.60 -40.09 -23.42
C ALA A 56 -1.91 -39.27 -23.48
N PRO A 57 -3.05 -39.82 -23.03
CA PRO A 57 -4.26 -39.03 -22.96
C PRO A 57 -3.91 -37.80 -22.12
N GLN A 58 -3.86 -36.64 -22.76
CA GLN A 58 -3.85 -35.38 -22.06
C GLN A 58 -5.13 -35.43 -21.25
N THR A 59 -5.02 -35.59 -19.92
CA THR A 59 -6.16 -35.57 -19.02
C THR A 59 -6.89 -34.29 -19.32
N ALA A 60 -7.99 -34.37 -20.07
CA ALA A 60 -8.87 -33.25 -20.28
C ALA A 60 -9.31 -32.85 -18.88
N LEU A 61 -8.86 -31.67 -18.43
CA LEU A 61 -9.24 -31.14 -17.13
C LEU A 61 -10.76 -31.16 -17.10
N ALA A 62 -11.32 -31.96 -16.19
CA ALA A 62 -12.74 -32.17 -16.13
C ALA A 62 -13.44 -30.81 -15.98
N PRO A 63 -14.52 -30.56 -16.73
CA PRO A 63 -15.26 -29.31 -16.62
C PRO A 63 -15.79 -29.17 -15.19
N ILE A 64 -15.84 -27.92 -14.73
CA ILE A 64 -16.39 -27.59 -13.42
C ILE A 64 -17.88 -27.86 -13.46
N GLN A 65 -18.38 -28.76 -12.61
CA GLN A 65 -19.80 -29.09 -12.57
C GLN A 65 -20.61 -28.07 -11.77
N ARG A 66 -20.05 -27.60 -10.64
CA ARG A 66 -20.69 -26.61 -9.78
C ARG A 66 -19.67 -25.77 -9.04
N ILE A 67 -20.11 -24.59 -8.62
CA ILE A 67 -19.38 -23.70 -7.74
C ILE A 67 -20.09 -23.69 -6.38
N VAL A 68 -19.35 -23.95 -5.32
CA VAL A 68 -19.85 -23.99 -3.94
C VAL A 68 -19.21 -22.85 -3.17
N VAL A 69 -20.03 -21.90 -2.71
CA VAL A 69 -19.57 -20.77 -1.90
C VAL A 69 -19.73 -21.10 -0.42
N GLN A 70 -18.72 -20.78 0.38
CA GLN A 70 -18.68 -21.03 1.83
C GLN A 70 -18.17 -19.78 2.57
N GLY A 71 -18.62 -19.58 3.81
CA GLY A 71 -18.15 -18.50 4.69
C GLY A 71 -18.86 -17.16 4.50
N ASN A 72 -19.68 -17.02 3.46
CA ASN A 72 -20.56 -15.87 3.28
C ASN A 72 -21.67 -15.86 4.35
N GLN A 73 -21.98 -14.68 4.87
CA GLN A 73 -22.97 -14.45 5.92
C GLN A 73 -24.04 -13.48 5.46
N ARG A 74 -23.63 -12.29 4.97
CA ARG A 74 -24.55 -11.24 4.52
C ARG A 74 -24.64 -11.19 3.00
N ILE A 75 -23.56 -11.56 2.31
CA ILE A 75 -23.51 -11.59 0.86
C ILE A 75 -24.13 -12.90 0.35
N GLU A 76 -25.01 -12.83 -0.65
CA GLU A 76 -25.59 -14.01 -1.25
C GLU A 76 -24.55 -14.79 -2.09
N PRO A 77 -24.60 -16.14 -2.10
CA PRO A 77 -23.70 -16.96 -2.91
C PRO A 77 -23.71 -16.58 -4.41
N ALA A 78 -24.89 -16.24 -4.94
CA ALA A 78 -25.04 -15.82 -6.32
C ALA A 78 -24.25 -14.55 -6.64
N THR A 79 -24.17 -13.61 -5.69
CA THR A 79 -23.37 -12.40 -5.82
C THR A 79 -21.88 -12.72 -5.88
N VAL A 80 -21.39 -13.64 -5.04
CA VAL A 80 -19.99 -14.11 -5.11
C VAL A 80 -19.70 -14.73 -6.48
N ILE A 81 -20.59 -15.61 -6.96
CA ILE A 81 -20.46 -16.27 -8.27
C ILE A 81 -20.47 -15.25 -9.41
N SER A 82 -21.25 -14.17 -9.31
CA SER A 82 -21.33 -13.13 -10.36
C SER A 82 -20.02 -12.37 -10.60
N TYR A 83 -19.10 -12.37 -9.63
CA TYR A 83 -17.77 -11.77 -9.77
C TYR A 83 -16.71 -12.76 -10.29
N LEU A 84 -17.05 -14.04 -10.39
CA LEU A 84 -16.14 -15.05 -10.93
C LEU A 84 -16.13 -14.97 -12.46
N LEU A 85 -14.95 -15.09 -13.05
CA LEU A 85 -14.77 -15.20 -14.50
C LEU A 85 -14.88 -16.65 -14.99
N ILE A 86 -15.18 -17.58 -14.07
CA ILE A 86 -15.32 -19.01 -14.33
C ILE A 86 -16.71 -19.47 -13.92
N HIS A 87 -17.35 -20.25 -14.78
CA HIS A 87 -18.73 -20.69 -14.62
C HIS A 87 -18.83 -22.23 -14.67
N PRO A 88 -19.90 -22.81 -14.12
CA PRO A 88 -20.21 -24.22 -14.36
C PRO A 88 -20.24 -24.53 -15.86
N GLY A 89 -19.55 -25.59 -16.26
CA GLY A 89 -19.33 -25.99 -17.65
C GLY A 89 -17.98 -25.56 -18.23
N ASP A 90 -17.32 -24.56 -17.65
CA ASP A 90 -15.97 -24.17 -18.06
C ASP A 90 -14.94 -25.24 -17.67
N THR A 91 -13.91 -25.39 -18.50
CA THR A 91 -12.70 -26.12 -18.12
C THR A 91 -11.93 -25.33 -17.06
N PHE A 92 -11.34 -26.03 -16.10
CA PHE A 92 -10.51 -25.38 -15.08
C PHE A 92 -9.32 -24.65 -15.72
N ASP A 93 -9.26 -23.33 -15.50
CA ASP A 93 -8.19 -22.45 -16.00
C ASP A 93 -7.60 -21.66 -14.83
N PRO A 94 -6.35 -21.94 -14.43
CA PRO A 94 -5.67 -21.24 -13.33
C PRO A 94 -5.60 -19.72 -13.52
N VAL A 95 -5.50 -19.23 -14.76
CA VAL A 95 -5.41 -17.79 -15.05
C VAL A 95 -6.75 -17.11 -14.75
N ARG A 96 -7.86 -17.74 -15.15
CA ARG A 96 -9.21 -17.23 -14.83
C ARG A 96 -9.50 -17.29 -13.34
N VAL A 97 -9.00 -18.30 -12.63
CA VAL A 97 -9.13 -18.41 -11.17
C VAL A 97 -8.40 -17.26 -10.48
N ASP A 98 -7.15 -16.97 -10.85
CA ASP A 98 -6.37 -15.86 -10.29
C ASP A 98 -7.04 -14.49 -10.57
N LEU A 99 -7.54 -14.28 -11.80
CA LEU A 99 -8.28 -13.07 -12.15
C LEU A 99 -9.60 -12.96 -11.36
N SER A 100 -10.29 -14.08 -11.11
CA SER A 100 -11.51 -14.10 -10.28
C SER A 100 -11.20 -13.73 -8.83
N LEU A 101 -10.11 -14.28 -8.27
CA LEU A 101 -9.63 -13.93 -6.93
C LEU A 101 -9.33 -12.43 -6.84
N LYS A 102 -8.58 -11.87 -7.80
CA LYS A 102 -8.28 -10.44 -7.88
C LYS A 102 -9.55 -9.60 -7.98
N THR A 103 -10.51 -10.03 -8.79
CA THR A 103 -11.80 -9.34 -8.96
C THR A 103 -12.58 -9.30 -7.65
N LEU A 104 -12.66 -10.44 -6.93
CA LEU A 104 -13.30 -10.51 -5.62
C LEU A 104 -12.66 -9.58 -4.59
N PHE A 105 -11.32 -9.55 -4.49
CA PHE A 105 -10.62 -8.61 -3.61
C PHE A 105 -10.84 -7.14 -4.02
N ALA A 106 -10.84 -6.84 -5.33
CA ALA A 106 -11.05 -5.49 -5.83
C ALA A 106 -12.45 -4.93 -5.51
N THR A 107 -13.46 -5.79 -5.29
CA THR A 107 -14.76 -5.34 -4.79
C THR A 107 -14.68 -4.74 -3.39
N GLY A 108 -13.68 -5.15 -2.60
CA GLY A 108 -13.53 -4.77 -1.20
C GLY A 108 -14.57 -5.39 -0.27
N LEU A 109 -15.35 -6.38 -0.73
CA LEU A 109 -16.36 -7.07 0.09
C LEU A 109 -15.76 -8.15 0.99
N PHE A 110 -14.57 -8.66 0.64
CA PHE A 110 -13.95 -9.81 1.31
C PHE A 110 -12.57 -9.46 1.85
N ALA A 111 -12.32 -9.88 3.09
CA ALA A 111 -11.04 -9.81 3.79
C ALA A 111 -10.09 -10.93 3.33
N ASP A 112 -10.66 -12.10 3.03
CA ASP A 112 -9.93 -13.26 2.50
C ASP A 112 -10.78 -14.03 1.50
N VAL A 113 -10.13 -14.59 0.48
CA VAL A 113 -10.77 -15.37 -0.58
C VAL A 113 -9.85 -16.53 -0.95
N GLN A 114 -10.36 -17.74 -0.84
CA GLN A 114 -9.66 -18.96 -1.25
C GLN A 114 -10.52 -19.71 -2.27
N ILE A 115 -9.89 -20.09 -3.37
CA ILE A 115 -10.55 -20.83 -4.46
C ILE A 115 -9.80 -22.14 -4.65
N GLU A 116 -10.48 -23.26 -4.40
CA GLU A 116 -9.92 -24.60 -4.49
C GLU A 116 -10.77 -25.48 -5.40
N GLN A 117 -10.14 -26.30 -6.24
CA GLN A 117 -10.84 -27.35 -6.96
C GLN A 117 -10.87 -28.64 -6.13
N ARG A 118 -12.06 -29.14 -5.80
CA ARG A 118 -12.27 -30.42 -5.12
C ARG A 118 -13.03 -31.37 -6.05
N GLY A 119 -12.29 -32.25 -6.73
CA GLY A 119 -12.85 -33.11 -7.76
C GLY A 119 -13.35 -32.29 -8.95
N THR A 120 -14.66 -32.36 -9.24
CA THR A 120 -15.30 -31.57 -10.31
C THR A 120 -15.88 -30.24 -9.82
N ASP A 121 -15.76 -29.94 -8.52
CA ASP A 121 -16.41 -28.79 -7.91
C ASP A 121 -15.37 -27.72 -7.59
N LEU A 122 -15.75 -26.46 -7.79
CA LEU A 122 -14.94 -25.32 -7.38
C LEU A 122 -15.49 -24.80 -6.04
N VAL A 123 -14.70 -24.88 -4.98
CA VAL A 123 -15.05 -24.38 -3.66
C VAL A 123 -14.45 -22.99 -3.48
N VAL A 124 -15.30 -22.01 -3.21
CA VAL A 124 -14.92 -20.62 -2.95
C VAL A 124 -15.21 -20.31 -1.49
N SER A 125 -14.17 -20.27 -0.67
CA SER A 125 -14.24 -19.90 0.73
C SER A 125 -13.96 -18.40 0.87
N VAL A 126 -14.84 -17.67 1.53
CA VAL A 126 -14.70 -16.22 1.72
C VAL A 126 -14.80 -15.83 3.18
N ILE A 127 -14.07 -14.79 3.56
CA ILE A 127 -14.26 -14.05 4.81
C ILE A 127 -14.71 -12.65 4.42
N GLU A 128 -15.91 -12.24 4.85
CA GLU A 128 -16.46 -10.92 4.54
C GLU A 128 -15.74 -9.81 5.34
N ASN A 129 -15.48 -8.67 4.69
CA ASN A 129 -15.03 -7.47 5.38
C ASN A 129 -16.14 -6.93 6.30
N PRO A 130 -15.79 -6.42 7.49
CA PRO A 130 -16.78 -5.89 8.41
C PRO A 130 -17.40 -4.58 7.92
N ILE A 131 -18.59 -4.28 8.42
CA ILE A 131 -19.28 -3.01 8.14
C ILE A 131 -18.95 -2.01 9.26
N ILE A 132 -18.58 -0.78 8.86
CA ILE A 132 -18.37 0.33 9.78
C ILE A 132 -19.70 0.69 10.44
N ASN A 133 -19.78 0.56 11.76
CA ASN A 133 -20.94 1.00 12.53
C ASN A 133 -20.89 2.53 12.72
N ARG A 134 -19.75 3.06 13.14
CA ARG A 134 -19.49 4.49 13.24
C ARG A 134 -18.00 4.81 13.01
N VAL A 135 -17.73 6.06 12.70
CA VAL A 135 -16.39 6.64 12.68
C VAL A 135 -16.32 7.60 13.88
N ILE A 136 -15.21 7.61 14.61
CA ILE A 136 -14.97 8.49 15.76
C ILE A 136 -13.62 9.16 15.56
N PHE A 137 -13.53 10.45 15.86
CA PHE A 137 -12.27 11.18 15.91
C PHE A 137 -11.97 11.59 17.35
N GLU A 138 -10.80 11.21 17.85
CA GLU A 138 -10.33 11.55 19.19
C GLU A 138 -9.09 12.46 19.09
N GLY A 139 -8.91 13.34 20.07
CA GLY A 139 -7.76 14.25 20.10
C GLY A 139 -7.85 15.47 19.17
N LEU A 140 -9.04 15.76 18.61
CA LEU A 140 -9.29 16.98 17.85
C LEU A 140 -9.35 18.20 18.77
N HIS A 141 -8.56 19.22 18.43
CA HIS A 141 -8.51 20.51 19.12
C HIS A 141 -8.65 21.69 18.16
N THR A 142 -8.04 21.61 16.97
CA THR A 142 -8.01 22.69 15.98
C THR A 142 -9.09 22.52 14.91
N LEU A 143 -9.23 21.32 14.34
CA LEU A 143 -10.19 21.03 13.29
C LEU A 143 -11.49 20.48 13.88
N LYS A 144 -12.62 20.86 13.26
CA LYS A 144 -13.93 20.30 13.61
C LYS A 144 -14.10 18.92 12.99
N GLU A 145 -14.75 18.02 13.71
CA GLU A 145 -15.06 16.66 13.26
C GLU A 145 -15.77 16.64 11.90
N ASP A 146 -16.77 17.50 11.68
CA ASP A 146 -17.49 17.62 10.41
C ASP A 146 -16.56 17.84 9.19
N ASN A 147 -15.48 18.63 9.35
CA ASN A 147 -14.53 18.87 8.28
C ASN A 147 -13.72 17.62 7.93
N LEU A 148 -13.46 16.75 8.91
CA LEU A 148 -12.78 15.48 8.67
C LEU A 148 -13.74 14.47 8.04
N GLU A 149 -14.98 14.39 8.52
CA GLU A 149 -16.01 13.48 8.01
C GLU A 149 -16.30 13.67 6.52
N ASP A 150 -16.29 14.92 6.06
CA ASP A 150 -16.52 15.25 4.65
C ASP A 150 -15.39 14.79 3.73
N GLU A 151 -14.15 14.76 4.25
CA GLU A 151 -12.95 14.45 3.48
C GLU A 151 -12.59 12.96 3.50
N VAL A 152 -12.92 12.24 4.58
CA VAL A 152 -12.64 10.80 4.69
C VAL A 152 -13.61 9.94 3.88
N GLN A 153 -13.13 8.79 3.43
CA GLN A 153 -13.92 7.78 2.72
C GLN A 153 -14.67 6.86 3.68
N ALA A 154 -14.10 6.57 4.85
CA ALA A 154 -14.76 5.78 5.88
C ALA A 154 -16.04 6.48 6.35
N ARG A 155 -17.17 5.78 6.22
CA ARG A 155 -18.49 6.28 6.65
C ARG A 155 -19.28 5.21 7.38
N PRO A 156 -20.20 5.59 8.27
CA PRO A 156 -21.17 4.64 8.82
C PRO A 156 -21.87 3.86 7.70
N ARG A 157 -22.04 2.56 7.90
CA ARG A 157 -22.62 1.57 6.97
C ARG A 157 -21.78 1.25 5.73
N SER A 158 -20.59 1.82 5.58
CA SER A 158 -19.64 1.44 4.53
C SER A 158 -18.80 0.22 4.93
N VAL A 159 -18.16 -0.44 3.97
CA VAL A 159 -17.32 -1.61 4.22
C VAL A 159 -15.92 -1.17 4.65
N PHE A 160 -15.47 -1.67 5.80
CA PHE A 160 -14.13 -1.42 6.32
C PHE A 160 -13.09 -2.22 5.55
N THR A 161 -12.00 -1.56 5.16
CA THR A 161 -10.76 -2.24 4.75
C THR A 161 -9.57 -1.51 5.35
N PRO A 162 -8.48 -2.22 5.72
CA PRO A 162 -7.26 -1.58 6.22
C PRO A 162 -6.68 -0.56 5.23
N ALA A 163 -6.78 -0.84 3.92
CA ALA A 163 -6.31 0.08 2.88
C ALA A 163 -7.08 1.40 2.85
N ARG A 164 -8.41 1.37 3.02
CA ARG A 164 -9.23 2.60 3.09
C ARG A 164 -8.94 3.39 4.35
N ALA A 165 -8.85 2.72 5.50
CA ALA A 165 -8.49 3.36 6.76
C ALA A 165 -7.12 4.04 6.67
N GLN A 166 -6.12 3.40 6.06
CA GLN A 166 -4.80 4.00 5.86
C GLN A 166 -4.84 5.20 4.90
N ALA A 167 -5.67 5.15 3.85
CA ALA A 167 -5.86 6.29 2.95
C ALA A 167 -6.51 7.48 3.68
N ASP A 168 -7.47 7.21 4.58
CA ASP A 168 -8.09 8.22 5.43
C ASP A 168 -7.09 8.82 6.43
N VAL A 169 -6.24 8.02 7.06
CA VAL A 169 -5.13 8.52 7.89
C VAL A 169 -4.29 9.55 7.14
N GLN A 170 -3.91 9.27 5.89
CA GLN A 170 -3.12 10.21 5.10
C GLN A 170 -3.88 11.50 4.77
N ARG A 171 -5.18 11.41 4.45
CA ARG A 171 -6.03 12.58 4.24
C ARG A 171 -6.12 13.45 5.49
N ILE A 172 -6.36 12.84 6.65
CA ILE A 172 -6.46 13.57 7.92
C ILE A 172 -5.14 14.26 8.24
N ILE A 173 -4.00 13.58 8.07
CA ILE A 173 -2.68 14.20 8.24
C ILE A 173 -2.52 15.40 7.30
N GLU A 174 -2.89 15.28 6.03
CA GLU A 174 -2.75 16.38 5.07
C GLU A 174 -3.61 17.60 5.45
N LEU A 175 -4.84 17.39 5.91
CA LEU A 175 -5.69 18.48 6.42
C LEU A 175 -5.02 19.21 7.60
N HIS A 176 -4.41 18.46 8.51
CA HIS A 176 -3.67 19.04 9.62
C HIS A 176 -2.43 19.80 9.14
N ARG A 177 -1.68 19.29 8.16
CA ARG A 177 -0.53 19.99 7.56
C ARG A 177 -0.92 21.30 6.91
N ARG A 178 -2.07 21.35 6.22
CA ARG A 178 -2.61 22.60 5.65
C ARG A 178 -2.98 23.61 6.73
N SER A 179 -3.46 23.15 7.89
CA SER A 179 -3.63 23.99 9.08
C SER A 179 -2.33 24.27 9.85
N GLY A 180 -1.17 23.91 9.30
CA GLY A 180 0.16 24.13 9.85
C GLY A 180 0.61 23.18 10.97
N HIS A 181 -0.08 22.07 11.15
CA HIS A 181 0.28 20.99 12.07
C HIS A 181 1.10 19.92 11.35
N PHE A 182 2.37 20.21 11.02
CA PHE A 182 3.23 19.29 10.26
C PHE A 182 3.70 18.07 11.05
N ALA A 183 3.68 18.17 12.38
CA ALA A 183 4.03 17.08 13.28
C ALA A 183 2.82 16.19 13.63
N ALA A 184 1.65 16.42 13.02
CA ALA A 184 0.45 15.67 13.32
C ALA A 184 0.63 14.18 13.03
N GLN A 185 0.17 13.35 13.96
CA GLN A 185 0.15 11.90 13.85
C GLN A 185 -1.28 11.40 14.02
N VAL A 186 -1.66 10.42 13.21
CA VAL A 186 -3.00 9.84 13.25
C VAL A 186 -2.86 8.33 13.33
N THR A 187 -3.46 7.73 14.35
CA THR A 187 -3.43 6.28 14.59
C THR A 187 -4.84 5.71 14.45
N PRO A 188 -5.09 4.82 13.48
CA PRO A 188 -6.39 4.17 13.36
C PRO A 188 -6.50 3.01 14.36
N GLN A 189 -7.53 3.04 15.20
CA GLN A 189 -7.94 1.94 16.07
C GLN A 189 -9.23 1.32 15.54
N VAL A 190 -9.29 -0.02 15.57
CA VAL A 190 -10.46 -0.77 15.13
C VAL A 190 -11.01 -1.52 16.33
N ARG A 191 -12.24 -1.18 16.73
CA ARG A 191 -12.96 -1.91 17.76
C ARG A 191 -13.99 -2.83 17.12
N GLU A 192 -13.77 -4.13 17.23
CA GLU A 192 -14.70 -5.14 16.75
C GLU A 192 -16.00 -5.15 17.57
N LEU A 193 -17.10 -5.40 16.87
CA LEU A 193 -18.44 -5.52 17.40
C LEU A 193 -19.09 -6.79 16.87
N ASP A 194 -20.18 -7.17 17.51
CA ASP A 194 -21.02 -8.29 17.09
C ASP A 194 -21.53 -8.11 15.66
N GLN A 195 -21.86 -9.23 15.00
CA GLN A 195 -22.44 -9.28 13.65
C GLN A 195 -21.52 -8.71 12.56
N ASN A 196 -20.20 -8.96 12.68
CA ASN A 196 -19.17 -8.55 11.73
C ASN A 196 -19.18 -7.02 11.47
N ARG A 197 -19.17 -6.24 12.56
CA ARG A 197 -19.12 -4.79 12.51
C ARG A 197 -17.90 -4.26 13.24
N VAL A 198 -17.51 -3.03 12.92
CA VAL A 198 -16.42 -2.33 13.60
C VAL A 198 -16.80 -0.88 13.89
N ASP A 199 -16.35 -0.37 15.03
CA ASP A 199 -16.18 1.08 15.20
C ASP A 199 -14.74 1.42 14.76
N LEU A 200 -14.60 2.40 13.87
CA LEU A 200 -13.30 2.91 13.43
C LEU A 200 -13.01 4.21 14.18
N ILE A 201 -11.93 4.23 14.96
CA ILE A 201 -11.52 5.39 15.74
C ILE A 201 -10.21 5.92 15.15
N PHE A 202 -10.16 7.22 14.85
CA PHE A 202 -8.93 7.90 14.49
C PHE A 202 -8.45 8.68 15.71
N GLU A 203 -7.39 8.19 16.35
CA GLU A 203 -6.69 8.92 17.41
C GLU A 203 -5.75 9.93 16.75
N VAL A 204 -6.02 11.22 16.94
CA VAL A 204 -5.26 12.33 16.37
C VAL A 204 -4.40 12.96 17.46
N ASP A 205 -3.09 13.01 17.23
CA ASP A 205 -2.17 13.89 17.93
C ASP A 205 -1.80 15.00 16.96
N GLU A 206 -2.35 16.20 17.15
CA GLU A 206 -2.07 17.34 16.27
C GLU A 206 -0.61 17.80 16.36
N GLY A 207 0.06 17.54 17.50
CA GLY A 207 1.39 18.06 17.79
C GLY A 207 1.43 19.60 17.86
N PRO A 208 2.63 20.19 17.97
CA PRO A 208 2.78 21.64 17.96
C PRO A 208 2.56 22.23 16.57
N THR A 209 1.98 23.43 16.54
CA THR A 209 1.88 24.25 15.35
C THR A 209 3.28 24.58 14.79
N THR A 210 3.43 24.47 13.47
CA THR A 210 4.72 24.64 12.78
C THR A 210 4.90 26.08 12.32
N GLY A 211 5.67 26.83 13.09
CA GLY A 211 5.99 28.21 12.76
C GLY A 211 7.03 28.37 11.63
N VAL A 212 6.93 29.48 10.89
CA VAL A 212 7.95 29.94 9.94
C VAL A 212 9.14 30.57 10.68
N ARG A 213 10.30 29.89 10.67
CA ARG A 213 11.52 30.38 11.37
C ARG A 213 12.22 31.55 10.67
N ASP A 214 12.33 31.51 9.34
CA ASP A 214 12.98 32.54 8.55
C ASP A 214 12.43 32.58 7.12
N ILE A 215 12.49 33.74 6.47
CA ILE A 215 12.10 33.96 5.07
C ILE A 215 13.25 34.65 4.37
N SER A 216 13.89 33.94 3.44
CA SER A 216 14.99 34.44 2.62
C SER A 216 14.57 34.53 1.15
N PHE A 217 14.91 35.64 0.51
CA PHE A 217 14.70 35.83 -0.93
C PHE A 217 16.06 35.72 -1.62
N THR A 218 16.10 35.02 -2.76
CA THR A 218 17.35 34.86 -3.52
C THR A 218 17.16 35.34 -4.94
N GLY A 219 18.11 36.12 -5.46
CA GLY A 219 18.14 36.56 -6.86
C GLY A 219 17.38 37.85 -7.17
N ASN A 220 16.84 38.53 -6.16
CA ASN A 220 16.25 39.86 -6.29
C ASN A 220 17.30 40.93 -6.61
N ARG A 221 17.06 41.74 -7.66
CA ARG A 221 17.94 42.83 -8.09
C ARG A 221 17.28 44.22 -8.04
N VAL A 222 15.96 44.26 -8.18
CA VAL A 222 15.17 45.50 -8.26
C VAL A 222 14.50 45.81 -6.91
N PHE A 223 14.02 44.80 -6.20
CA PHE A 223 13.34 44.95 -4.92
C PHE A 223 14.18 44.36 -3.79
N SER A 224 14.17 45.02 -2.63
CA SER A 224 14.86 44.53 -1.43
C SER A 224 14.06 43.39 -0.77
N ASP A 225 14.74 42.52 -0.01
CA ASP A 225 14.09 41.47 0.79
C ASP A 225 13.00 42.01 1.71
N ARG A 226 13.19 43.22 2.24
CA ARG A 226 12.19 43.88 3.08
C ARG A 226 10.92 44.21 2.27
N THR A 227 11.09 44.79 1.08
CA THR A 227 9.97 45.12 0.20
C THR A 227 9.19 43.88 -0.22
N LEU A 228 9.89 42.79 -0.55
CA LEU A 228 9.25 41.51 -0.87
C LEU A 228 8.55 40.90 0.34
N ARG A 229 9.17 40.97 1.53
CA ARG A 229 8.55 40.49 2.78
C ARG A 229 7.29 41.25 3.17
N ASP A 230 7.24 42.55 2.90
CA ASP A 230 6.05 43.38 3.17
C ASP A 230 4.91 43.13 2.15
N ALA A 231 5.22 42.52 1.00
CA ALA A 231 4.25 42.21 -0.05
C ALA A 231 3.58 40.82 0.09
N ILE A 232 4.21 39.90 0.83
CA ILE A 232 3.69 38.55 1.08
C ILE A 232 2.85 38.49 2.37
N VAL A 233 1.92 37.54 2.42
CA VAL A 233 1.04 37.30 3.56
C VAL A 233 1.76 36.51 4.67
N THR A 234 2.69 35.63 4.30
CA THR A 234 3.48 34.79 5.22
C THR A 234 4.43 35.62 6.08
N ARG A 235 4.40 35.40 7.40
CA ARG A 235 5.27 36.09 8.37
C ARG A 235 6.11 35.11 9.17
N ARG A 236 7.27 35.60 9.63
CA ARG A 236 8.13 34.86 10.55
C ARG A 236 7.44 34.75 11.90
N SER A 237 7.38 33.56 12.46
CA SER A 237 6.88 33.35 13.82
C SER A 237 7.74 34.08 14.83
N SER A 238 7.11 34.93 15.63
CA SER A 238 7.77 35.65 16.71
C SER A 238 7.37 35.08 18.07
N TRP A 239 8.31 34.98 18.99
CA TRP A 239 8.10 34.41 20.33
C TRP A 239 7.13 35.22 21.22
N TRP A 240 6.79 36.44 20.81
CA TRP A 240 5.77 37.30 21.43
C TRP A 240 4.40 37.27 20.71
N ASN A 241 4.32 36.68 19.52
CA ASN A 241 3.15 36.70 18.63
C ASN A 241 2.34 35.39 18.68
N PHE A 242 2.23 34.76 19.85
CA PHE A 242 1.45 33.53 20.04
C PHE A 242 -0.06 33.64 19.71
N PHE A 243 -0.56 34.83 19.35
CA PHE A 243 -1.98 35.10 19.06
C PHE A 243 -2.27 35.53 17.61
N GLN A 244 -1.28 35.57 16.70
CA GLN A 244 -1.53 35.91 15.28
C GLN A 244 -1.50 34.66 14.38
N ASP A 245 -2.64 34.34 13.75
CA ASP A 245 -2.86 33.19 12.83
C ASP A 245 -1.99 33.21 11.54
N ASN A 246 -1.26 34.30 11.28
CA ASN A 246 -0.45 34.45 10.07
C ASN A 246 1.01 33.99 10.19
N ASP A 247 1.41 33.57 11.39
CA ASP A 247 2.79 33.16 11.71
C ASP A 247 2.99 31.63 11.56
N ASN A 248 1.92 30.88 11.25
CA ASN A 248 1.94 29.44 11.01
C ASN A 248 2.25 29.11 9.54
N TYR A 249 3.01 28.04 9.30
CA TYR A 249 3.33 27.60 7.94
C TYR A 249 2.09 26.98 7.28
N ASP A 250 1.72 27.51 6.12
CA ASP A 250 0.59 27.06 5.31
C ASP A 250 1.06 26.95 3.84
N PRO A 251 1.00 25.76 3.21
CA PRO A 251 1.45 25.57 1.84
C PRO A 251 0.61 26.35 0.82
N ASP A 252 -0.70 26.49 1.04
CA ASP A 252 -1.61 27.19 0.13
C ASP A 252 -1.31 28.70 0.15
N ARG A 253 -1.01 29.24 1.34
CA ARG A 253 -0.55 30.63 1.50
C ARG A 253 0.80 30.89 0.82
N LEU A 254 1.72 29.93 0.92
CA LEU A 254 3.03 30.03 0.24
C LEU A 254 2.87 30.06 -1.29
N GLU A 255 1.90 29.34 -1.83
CA GLU A 255 1.58 29.36 -3.25
C GLU A 255 0.98 30.71 -3.67
N TYR A 256 0.02 31.24 -2.89
CA TYR A 256 -0.51 32.59 -3.10
C TYR A 256 0.58 33.67 -3.07
N ASP A 257 1.53 33.57 -2.13
CA ASP A 257 2.64 34.53 -2.00
C ASP A 257 3.65 34.46 -3.17
N ARG A 258 3.59 33.44 -4.04
CA ARG A 258 4.43 33.31 -5.24
C ARG A 258 3.86 33.97 -6.48
N GLU A 259 2.53 34.13 -6.54
CA GLU A 259 1.82 34.72 -7.69
C GLU A 259 1.97 36.26 -7.73
#